data_AF-A0A1F1KXX4-F1
#
_entry.id   AF-A0A1F1KXX4-F1
#
_cell.length_a   1.000
_cell.length_b   1.000
_cell.length_c   1.000
_cell.angle_alpha   90.00
_cell.angle_beta   90.00
_cell.angle_gamma   90.00
#
_symmetry.space_group_name_H-M   'P 1'
#
loop_
_entity.id
_entity.type
_entity.pdbx_description
1 polymer ?
#
loop_
_entity_poly.entity_id
_entity_poly.type
_entity_poly.pdbx_seq_one_letter_code
_entity_poly.pdbx_strand_id
1 'polypeptide(L)'
;MEKPIKPDKKYSIVKNIFNKDFIISAIIPLLIYGVATKCSTELIGLILSGIWCIAVVIVNYFMSKTINFLATIGAVFNGIGLIGTIISKSPTFYLATPIVEDFLFAFILIMSIFLSHPIIQVVAEQSFLNNVPKSIKDNPKYKSSWNIITAAWAAINILQATVRIIILNYFSIKVYYTISNIYSGISIPLFIAASIIFSKWYLTH
;
A
#
# COMPACT_ATOMS: atom_id res chain seq x y z
N MET A 1 12.36 -25.34 -38.69
CA MET A 1 13.39 -25.18 -37.65
C MET A 1 12.93 -24.08 -36.71
N GLU A 2 12.25 -24.47 -35.63
CA GLU A 2 11.81 -23.54 -34.59
C GLU A 2 13.01 -23.08 -33.76
N LYS A 3 13.17 -21.77 -33.59
CA LYS A 3 14.19 -21.20 -32.70
C LYS A 3 13.79 -21.51 -31.26
N PRO A 4 14.73 -21.97 -30.40
CA PRO A 4 14.42 -22.21 -29.00
C PRO A 4 14.11 -20.89 -28.29
N ILE A 5 12.96 -20.84 -27.64
CA ILE A 5 12.55 -19.77 -26.72
C ILE A 5 13.55 -19.78 -25.56
N LYS A 6 14.38 -18.72 -25.46
CA LYS A 6 15.27 -18.54 -24.30
C LYS A 6 14.42 -18.42 -23.04
N PRO A 7 14.74 -19.13 -21.95
CA PRO A 7 14.04 -18.98 -20.68
C PRO A 7 14.31 -17.57 -20.18
N ASP A 8 13.28 -16.73 -20.26
CA ASP A 8 13.35 -15.33 -19.87
C ASP A 8 13.63 -15.23 -18.37
N LYS A 9 14.45 -14.24 -18.03
CA LYS A 9 15.07 -14.02 -16.71
C LYS A 9 14.12 -14.38 -15.56
N LYS A 10 14.59 -15.24 -14.65
CA LYS A 10 14.03 -15.42 -13.30
C LYS A 10 14.06 -14.06 -12.58
N TYR A 11 13.02 -13.24 -12.79
CA TYR A 11 12.82 -11.99 -12.07
C TYR A 11 12.64 -12.37 -10.60
N SER A 12 13.70 -12.18 -9.81
CA SER A 12 13.66 -12.37 -8.38
C SER A 12 12.73 -11.29 -7.80
N ILE A 13 11.46 -11.67 -7.60
CA ILE A 13 10.41 -10.86 -6.97
C ILE A 13 10.92 -10.26 -5.65
N VAL A 14 11.77 -11.00 -4.93
CA VAL A 14 12.41 -10.60 -3.66
C VAL A 14 13.38 -9.43 -3.83
N LYS A 15 14.18 -9.40 -4.91
CA LYS A 15 15.12 -8.30 -5.17
C LYS A 15 14.41 -6.99 -5.50
N ASN A 16 13.15 -7.06 -5.93
CA ASN A 16 12.31 -5.89 -6.22
C ASN A 16 11.57 -5.36 -4.97
N ILE A 17 11.41 -6.20 -3.94
CA ILE A 17 10.76 -5.81 -2.67
C ILE A 17 11.71 -4.93 -1.82
N PHE A 18 13.01 -5.20 -1.83
CA PHE A 18 14.05 -4.35 -1.22
C PHE A 18 14.66 -3.33 -2.21
N ASN A 19 13.82 -2.78 -3.09
CA ASN A 19 14.21 -1.72 -4.03
C ASN A 19 14.55 -0.41 -3.26
N LYS A 20 15.33 0.47 -3.89
CA LYS A 20 15.51 1.88 -3.53
C LYS A 20 14.21 2.54 -3.04
N ASP A 21 13.08 2.24 -3.67
CA ASP A 21 11.77 2.78 -3.28
C ASP A 21 11.33 2.37 -1.86
N PHE A 22 11.61 1.12 -1.45
CA PHE A 22 11.37 0.64 -0.09
C PHE A 22 12.28 1.34 0.92
N ILE A 23 13.56 1.54 0.58
CA ILE A 23 14.50 2.27 1.44
C ILE A 23 14.02 3.71 1.63
N ILE A 24 13.68 4.39 0.53
CA ILE A 24 13.25 5.79 0.54
C ILE A 24 11.93 5.99 1.30
N SER A 25 11.00 5.05 1.16
CA SER A 25 9.61 5.23 1.64
C SER A 25 9.33 4.57 2.99
N ALA A 26 10.13 3.58 3.42
CA ALA A 26 9.92 2.88 4.69
C ALA A 26 11.09 3.07 5.68
N ILE A 27 12.33 3.00 5.20
CA ILE A 27 13.52 3.04 6.09
C ILE A 27 13.87 4.48 6.48
N ILE A 28 13.95 5.41 5.52
CA ILE A 28 14.35 6.80 5.80
C ILE A 28 13.39 7.50 6.80
N PRO A 29 12.05 7.43 6.63
CA PRO A 29 11.09 7.95 7.61
C PRO A 29 11.32 7.40 9.02
N LEU A 30 11.59 6.08 9.12
CA LEU A 30 11.85 5.41 10.39
C LEU A 30 13.15 5.91 11.06
N LEU A 31 14.19 6.15 10.26
CA LEU A 31 15.45 6.71 10.74
C LEU A 31 15.30 8.16 11.21
N ILE A 32 14.58 8.99 10.45
CA ILE A 32 14.27 10.39 10.83
C ILE A 32 13.55 10.41 12.19
N TYR A 33 12.50 9.61 12.34
CA TYR A 33 11.78 9.49 13.60
C TYR A 33 12.68 8.96 14.73
N GLY A 34 13.45 7.90 14.47
CA GLY A 34 14.35 7.27 15.44
C GLY A 34 15.45 8.20 15.95
N VAL A 35 16.00 9.08 15.11
CA VAL A 35 17.00 10.08 15.52
C VAL A 35 16.35 11.20 16.34
N ALA A 36 15.21 11.73 15.90
CA ALA A 36 14.53 12.82 16.59
C ALA A 36 14.00 12.41 17.98
N THR A 37 13.50 11.18 18.12
CA THR A 37 13.07 10.65 19.43
C THR A 37 14.20 10.54 20.44
N LYS A 38 15.44 10.28 20.02
CA LYS A 38 16.62 10.30 20.91
C LYS A 38 16.96 11.71 21.44
N CYS A 39 16.49 12.76 20.78
CA CYS A 39 16.66 14.14 21.19
C CYS A 39 15.48 14.67 22.03
N SER A 40 14.61 13.79 22.56
CA SER A 40 13.39 14.14 23.31
C SER A 40 12.34 14.96 22.53
N THR A 41 12.35 14.87 21.20
CA THR A 41 11.47 15.65 20.33
C THR A 41 10.61 14.76 19.41
N GLU A 42 9.79 13.89 20.02
CA GLU A 42 8.96 12.91 19.30
C GLU A 42 8.01 13.55 18.26
N LEU A 43 7.37 14.67 18.62
CA LEU A 43 6.49 15.41 17.73
C LEU A 43 7.23 15.96 16.50
N ILE A 44 8.44 16.48 16.69
CA ILE A 44 9.27 16.99 15.58
C ILE A 44 9.72 15.84 14.69
N GLY A 45 10.09 14.70 15.28
CA GLY A 45 10.43 13.48 14.53
C GLY A 45 9.30 13.01 13.63
N LEU A 46 8.08 13.03 14.14
CA LEU A 46 6.89 12.63 13.40
C LEU A 46 6.56 13.64 12.28
N ILE A 47 6.66 14.94 12.55
CA ILE A 47 6.48 15.99 11.52
C ILE A 47 7.52 15.85 10.40
N LEU A 48 8.82 15.74 10.74
CA LEU A 48 9.89 15.60 9.75
C LEU A 48 9.72 14.33 8.91
N SER A 49 9.30 13.24 9.55
CA SER A 49 9.02 11.99 8.86
C SER A 49 7.82 12.11 7.91
N GLY A 50 6.76 12.81 8.31
CA GLY A 50 5.60 13.07 7.45
C GLY A 50 5.94 13.98 6.27
N ILE A 51 6.73 15.03 6.51
CA ILE A 51 7.25 15.92 5.46
C ILE A 51 8.06 15.11 4.44
N TRP A 52 8.91 14.19 4.90
CA TRP A 52 9.68 13.33 4.00
C TRP A 52 8.79 12.49 3.10
N CYS A 53 7.78 11.81 3.65
CA CYS A 53 6.84 11.01 2.87
C CYS A 53 6.12 11.83 1.80
N ILE A 54 5.65 13.03 2.14
CA ILE A 54 4.99 13.94 1.19
C ILE A 54 5.99 14.40 0.11
N ALA A 55 7.22 14.76 0.49
CA ALA A 55 8.26 15.19 -0.44
C ALA A 55 8.60 14.10 -1.45
N VAL A 56 8.69 12.83 -1.02
CA VAL A 56 8.93 11.69 -1.92
C VAL A 56 7.80 11.56 -2.96
N VAL A 57 6.54 11.71 -2.55
CA VAL A 57 5.41 11.66 -3.50
C VAL A 57 5.48 12.81 -4.50
N ILE A 58 5.79 14.02 -4.05
CA ILE A 58 5.91 15.21 -4.91
C ILE A 58 7.05 15.05 -5.92
N VAL A 59 8.23 14.60 -5.46
CA VAL A 59 9.39 14.38 -6.34
C VAL A 59 9.09 13.30 -7.37
N ASN A 60 8.48 12.18 -6.95
CA ASN A 60 8.09 11.12 -7.87
C ASN A 60 7.08 11.61 -8.92
N TYR A 61 6.12 12.45 -8.53
CA TYR A 61 5.17 13.06 -9.46
C TYR A 61 5.87 13.93 -10.52
N PHE A 62 6.82 14.78 -10.12
CA PHE A 62 7.57 15.62 -11.06
C PHE A 62 8.48 14.81 -11.99
N MET A 63 9.02 13.68 -11.51
CA MET A 63 9.89 12.81 -12.30
C MET A 63 9.13 11.90 -13.27
N SER A 64 7.96 11.37 -12.88
CA SER A 64 7.22 10.40 -13.70
C SER A 64 6.14 11.03 -14.58
N LYS A 65 5.71 12.27 -14.29
CA LYS A 65 4.56 12.97 -14.90
C LYS A 65 3.26 12.14 -14.95
N THR A 66 3.16 11.10 -14.13
CA THR A 66 1.97 10.24 -14.05
C THR A 66 1.40 10.31 -12.64
N ILE A 67 0.13 10.71 -12.55
CA ILE A 67 -0.60 10.77 -11.29
C ILE A 67 -1.09 9.36 -11.00
N ASN A 68 -0.46 8.67 -10.03
CA ASN A 68 -1.04 7.46 -9.48
C ASN A 68 -2.14 7.86 -8.49
N PHE A 69 -3.38 7.45 -8.78
CA PHE A 69 -4.55 7.74 -7.95
C PHE A 69 -4.36 7.32 -6.48
N LEU A 70 -3.77 6.15 -6.24
CA LEU A 70 -3.49 5.64 -4.90
C LEU A 70 -2.45 6.50 -4.17
N ALA A 71 -1.39 6.92 -4.86
CA ALA A 71 -0.36 7.80 -4.29
C ALA A 71 -0.92 9.19 -3.96
N THR A 72 -1.87 9.67 -4.78
CA THR A 72 -2.52 10.97 -4.58
C THR A 72 -3.41 10.96 -3.34
N ILE A 73 -4.25 9.92 -3.20
CA ILE A 73 -5.07 9.73 -2.01
C ILE A 73 -4.17 9.67 -0.76
N GLY A 74 -3.14 8.83 -0.76
CA GLY A 74 -2.23 8.71 0.37
C GLY A 74 -1.53 10.03 0.72
N ALA A 75 -1.11 10.82 -0.28
CA ALA A 75 -0.51 12.13 -0.03
C ALA A 75 -1.49 13.14 0.58
N VAL A 76 -2.74 13.16 0.12
CA VAL A 76 -3.79 14.04 0.66
C VAL A 76 -4.07 13.70 2.11
N PHE A 77 -4.29 12.42 2.43
CA PHE A 77 -4.57 12.00 3.80
C PHE A 77 -3.37 12.25 4.72
N ASN A 78 -2.14 11.92 4.31
CA ASN A 78 -0.94 12.27 5.08
C ASN A 78 -0.80 13.79 5.30
N GLY A 79 -1.13 14.61 4.29
CA GLY A 79 -1.17 16.07 4.42
C GLY A 79 -2.18 16.54 5.47
N ILE A 80 -3.42 16.01 5.41
CA ILE A 80 -4.47 16.31 6.40
C ILE A 80 -4.03 15.87 7.80
N GLY A 81 -3.47 14.68 7.94
CA GLY A 81 -2.95 14.14 9.20
C GLY A 81 -1.84 15.01 9.81
N LEU A 82 -0.92 15.48 8.96
CA LEU A 82 0.16 16.36 9.37
C LEU A 82 -0.36 17.74 9.81
N ILE A 83 -1.25 18.36 9.03
CA ILE A 83 -1.88 19.64 9.39
C ILE A 83 -2.66 19.50 10.71
N GLY A 84 -3.47 18.45 10.84
CA GLY A 84 -4.23 18.17 12.06
C GLY A 84 -3.33 18.00 13.28
N THR A 85 -2.16 17.41 13.12
CA THR A 85 -1.16 17.23 14.19
C THR A 85 -0.51 18.54 14.62
N ILE A 86 -0.19 19.41 13.66
CA ILE A 86 0.37 20.73 13.95
C ILE A 86 -0.65 21.59 14.71
N ILE A 87 -1.92 21.60 14.25
CA ILE A 87 -2.98 22.40 14.86
C ILE A 87 -3.34 21.87 16.26
N SER A 88 -3.54 20.56 16.38
CA SER A 88 -3.90 19.92 17.66
C SER A 88 -2.75 19.81 18.66
N LYS A 89 -1.51 20.00 18.20
CA LYS A 89 -0.26 19.71 18.94
C LYS A 89 -0.24 18.29 19.53
N SER A 90 -0.97 17.36 18.90
CA SER A 90 -1.13 15.99 19.35
C SER A 90 -0.70 15.01 18.27
N PRO A 91 0.27 14.12 18.53
CA PRO A 91 0.67 13.05 17.61
C PRO A 91 -0.49 12.16 17.17
N THR A 92 -1.55 12.05 17.98
CA THR A 92 -2.68 11.16 17.76
C THR A 92 -3.38 11.42 16.44
N PHE A 93 -3.45 12.67 15.95
CA PHE A 93 -4.07 12.99 14.66
C PHE A 93 -3.32 12.37 13.48
N TYR A 94 -2.00 12.49 13.45
CA TYR A 94 -1.17 11.87 12.43
C TYR A 94 -1.26 10.35 12.52
N LEU A 95 -1.19 9.81 13.75
CA LEU A 95 -1.21 8.36 13.96
C LEU A 95 -2.59 7.76 13.64
N ALA A 96 -3.69 8.51 13.79
CA ALA A 96 -5.02 8.07 13.39
C ALA A 96 -5.25 8.08 11.88
N THR A 97 -4.45 8.84 11.12
CA THR A 97 -4.64 9.00 9.68
C THR A 97 -4.58 7.67 8.92
N PRO A 98 -3.58 6.78 9.13
CA PRO A 98 -3.57 5.48 8.48
C PRO A 98 -4.74 4.56 8.87
N ILE A 99 -5.31 4.71 10.07
CA ILE A 99 -6.50 3.93 10.49
C ILE A 99 -7.71 4.34 9.63
N VAL A 100 -7.88 5.64 9.42
CA VAL A 100 -8.95 6.19 8.58
C VAL A 100 -8.75 5.78 7.11
N GLU A 101 -7.52 5.86 6.61
CA GLU A 101 -7.17 5.39 5.26
C GLU A 101 -7.52 3.90 5.08
N ASP A 102 -7.10 3.03 6.00
CA ASP A 102 -7.35 1.58 5.93
C ASP A 102 -8.86 1.29 5.88
N PHE A 103 -9.68 1.92 6.73
CA PHE A 103 -11.14 1.75 6.68
C PHE A 103 -11.76 2.28 5.39
N LEU A 104 -11.31 3.44 4.91
CA LEU A 104 -11.81 4.02 3.67
C LEU A 104 -11.48 3.12 2.47
N PHE A 105 -10.25 2.60 2.41
CA PHE A 105 -9.85 1.64 1.38
C PHE A 105 -10.67 0.35 1.47
N ALA A 106 -10.86 -0.21 2.66
CA ALA A 106 -11.71 -1.38 2.84
C ALA A 106 -13.13 -1.13 2.32
N PHE A 107 -13.72 0.01 2.66
CA PHE A 107 -15.05 0.40 2.20
C PHE A 107 -15.11 0.52 0.67
N ILE A 108 -14.17 1.23 0.05
CA ILE A 108 -14.08 1.37 -1.41
C ILE A 108 -13.93 0.00 -2.09
N LEU A 109 -13.09 -0.88 -1.54
CA LEU A 109 -12.89 -2.22 -2.08
C LEU A 109 -14.14 -3.07 -2.00
N ILE A 110 -14.85 -3.08 -0.87
CA ILE A 110 -16.13 -3.78 -0.70
C ILE A 110 -17.15 -3.26 -1.71
N MET A 111 -17.29 -1.94 -1.82
CA MET A 111 -18.20 -1.32 -2.79
C MET A 111 -17.84 -1.70 -4.23
N SER A 112 -16.55 -1.85 -4.54
CA SER A 112 -16.11 -2.21 -5.89
C SER A 112 -16.46 -3.64 -6.31
N ILE A 113 -16.72 -4.55 -5.36
CA ILE A 113 -17.15 -5.92 -5.68
C ILE A 113 -18.50 -5.94 -6.41
N PHE A 114 -19.35 -4.93 -6.17
CA PHE A 114 -20.64 -4.78 -6.83
C PHE A 114 -20.55 -4.17 -8.23
N LEU A 115 -19.36 -3.72 -8.65
CA LEU A 115 -19.14 -3.18 -9.99
C LEU A 115 -18.92 -4.31 -11.02
N SER A 116 -18.98 -3.97 -12.30
CA SER A 116 -18.69 -4.92 -13.37
C SER A 116 -17.28 -5.50 -13.27
N HIS A 117 -16.32 -4.67 -12.81
CA HIS A 117 -14.93 -5.04 -12.58
C HIS A 117 -14.48 -4.48 -11.21
N PRO A 118 -14.06 -5.32 -10.26
CA PRO A 118 -13.54 -4.84 -8.98
C PRO A 118 -12.23 -4.07 -9.15
N ILE A 119 -11.95 -3.12 -8.26
CA ILE A 119 -10.82 -2.19 -8.40
C ILE A 119 -9.48 -2.93 -8.47
N ILE A 120 -9.28 -3.99 -7.68
CA ILE A 120 -8.03 -4.76 -7.70
C ILE A 120 -7.79 -5.42 -9.07
N GLN A 121 -8.85 -5.85 -9.76
CA GLN A 121 -8.73 -6.35 -11.13
C GLN A 121 -8.21 -5.25 -12.06
N VAL A 122 -8.79 -4.05 -12.00
CA VAL A 122 -8.40 -2.93 -12.86
C VAL A 122 -6.93 -2.55 -12.62
N VAL A 123 -6.52 -2.46 -11.36
CA VAL A 123 -5.12 -2.16 -11.00
C VAL A 123 -4.18 -3.26 -11.48
N ALA A 124 -4.54 -4.53 -11.30
CA ALA A 124 -3.72 -5.66 -11.73
C ALA A 124 -3.57 -5.72 -13.26
N GLU A 125 -4.66 -5.48 -13.99
CA GLU A 125 -4.67 -5.47 -15.45
C GLU A 125 -3.85 -4.32 -16.03
N GLN A 126 -3.95 -3.11 -15.46
CA GLN A 126 -3.22 -1.93 -15.93
C GLN A 126 -1.74 -1.94 -15.55
N SER A 127 -1.40 -2.53 -14.39
CA SER A 127 -0.05 -2.41 -13.84
C SER A 127 0.82 -3.64 -14.10
N PHE A 128 0.24 -4.84 -14.20
CA PHE A 128 1.02 -6.09 -14.16
C PHE A 128 0.64 -7.11 -15.23
N LEU A 129 -0.62 -7.16 -15.67
CA LEU A 129 -1.14 -8.22 -16.55
C LEU A 129 -1.38 -7.77 -18.01
N ASN A 130 -0.82 -6.63 -18.42
CA ASN A 130 -0.93 -6.00 -19.76
C ASN A 130 -1.47 -6.93 -20.86
N ASN A 131 -2.63 -6.57 -21.43
CA ASN A 131 -3.29 -7.27 -22.55
C ASN A 131 -3.90 -8.65 -22.24
N VAL A 132 -4.60 -8.79 -21.10
CA VAL A 132 -5.45 -9.98 -20.86
C VAL A 132 -6.49 -10.13 -22.00
N PRO A 133 -6.52 -11.27 -22.73
CA PRO A 133 -7.49 -11.51 -23.81
C PRO A 133 -8.95 -11.38 -23.35
N LYS A 134 -9.82 -10.83 -24.20
CA LYS A 134 -11.26 -10.69 -23.90
C LYS A 134 -11.93 -12.02 -23.53
N SER A 135 -11.52 -13.11 -24.19
CA SER A 135 -12.01 -14.47 -23.89
C SER A 135 -11.75 -14.94 -22.46
N ILE A 136 -10.70 -14.42 -21.80
CA ILE A 136 -10.43 -14.70 -20.38
C ILE A 136 -11.25 -13.75 -19.49
N LYS A 137 -11.41 -12.49 -19.90
CA LYS A 137 -12.18 -11.49 -19.14
C LYS A 137 -13.66 -11.84 -19.02
N ASP A 138 -14.22 -12.42 -20.08
CA ASP A 138 -15.62 -12.83 -20.13
C ASP A 138 -15.89 -14.13 -19.34
N ASN A 139 -14.84 -14.80 -18.82
CA ASN A 139 -14.97 -16.01 -18.03
C ASN A 139 -15.51 -15.68 -16.62
N PRO A 140 -16.66 -16.25 -16.19
CA PRO A 140 -17.19 -16.04 -14.84
C PRO A 140 -16.22 -16.40 -13.72
N LYS A 141 -15.37 -17.43 -13.91
CA LYS A 141 -14.31 -17.81 -12.94
C LYS A 141 -13.26 -16.72 -12.80
N TYR A 142 -12.92 -16.00 -13.88
CA TYR A 142 -11.98 -14.89 -13.83
C TYR A 142 -12.51 -13.77 -12.93
N LYS A 143 -13.76 -13.34 -13.19
CA LYS A 143 -14.44 -12.32 -12.36
C LYS A 143 -14.57 -12.77 -10.90
N SER A 144 -14.96 -14.02 -10.66
CA SER A 144 -15.06 -14.58 -9.31
C SER A 144 -13.72 -14.55 -8.58
N SER A 145 -12.61 -14.88 -9.25
CA SER A 145 -11.28 -14.86 -8.64
C SER A 145 -10.91 -13.45 -8.14
N TRP A 146 -11.20 -12.42 -8.94
CA TRP A 146 -10.91 -11.04 -8.58
C TRP A 146 -11.84 -10.50 -7.50
N ASN A 147 -13.09 -10.96 -7.44
CA ASN A 147 -13.99 -10.62 -6.34
C ASN A 147 -13.48 -11.20 -5.02
N ILE A 148 -13.02 -12.45 -5.00
CA ILE A 148 -12.42 -13.08 -3.81
C ILE A 148 -11.16 -12.33 -3.38
N ILE A 149 -10.26 -12.02 -4.33
CA ILE A 149 -9.05 -11.24 -4.07
C ILE A 149 -9.44 -9.88 -3.47
N THR A 150 -10.39 -9.16 -4.07
CA THR A 150 -10.81 -7.83 -3.60
C THR A 150 -11.42 -7.88 -2.20
N ALA A 151 -12.23 -8.90 -1.90
CA ALA A 151 -12.74 -9.14 -0.56
C ALA A 151 -11.61 -9.41 0.44
N ALA A 152 -10.59 -10.18 0.06
CA ALA A 152 -9.43 -10.44 0.90
C ALA A 152 -8.62 -9.15 1.17
N TRP A 153 -8.44 -8.29 0.16
CA TRP A 153 -7.84 -6.97 0.34
C TRP A 153 -8.63 -6.11 1.32
N ALA A 154 -9.96 -6.09 1.21
CA ALA A 154 -10.79 -5.35 2.15
C ALA A 154 -10.68 -5.88 3.58
N ALA A 155 -10.73 -7.21 3.75
CA ALA A 155 -10.57 -7.85 5.06
C ALA A 155 -9.22 -7.54 5.71
N ILE A 156 -8.13 -7.53 4.92
CA ILE A 156 -6.81 -7.16 5.43
C ILE A 156 -6.76 -5.69 5.86
N ASN A 157 -7.35 -4.77 5.09
CA ASN A 157 -7.40 -3.36 5.48
C ASN A 157 -8.16 -3.18 6.80
N ILE A 158 -9.31 -3.85 6.99
CA ILE A 158 -10.05 -3.84 8.27
C ILE A 158 -9.19 -4.41 9.41
N LEU A 159 -8.50 -5.52 9.18
CA LEU A 159 -7.61 -6.12 10.17
C LEU A 159 -6.47 -5.17 10.54
N GLN A 160 -5.86 -4.50 9.56
CA GLN A 160 -4.80 -3.52 9.77
C GLN A 160 -5.29 -2.32 10.59
N ALA A 161 -6.44 -1.75 10.24
CA ALA A 161 -7.06 -0.67 11.00
C ALA A 161 -7.31 -1.09 12.45
N THR A 162 -7.84 -2.30 12.65
CA THR A 162 -8.11 -2.85 13.99
C THR A 162 -6.83 -3.03 14.80
N VAL A 163 -5.78 -3.62 14.20
CA VAL A 163 -4.48 -3.80 14.84
C VAL A 163 -3.86 -2.45 15.20
N ARG A 164 -3.92 -1.46 14.31
CA ARG A 164 -3.45 -0.10 14.58
C ARG A 164 -4.22 0.56 15.73
N ILE A 165 -5.54 0.42 15.79
CA ILE A 165 -6.36 0.91 16.92
C ILE A 165 -5.88 0.29 18.24
N ILE A 166 -5.69 -1.03 18.27
CA ILE A 166 -5.22 -1.73 19.48
C ILE A 166 -3.83 -1.19 19.87
N ILE A 167 -2.90 -1.11 18.92
CA ILE A 167 -1.53 -0.65 19.22
C ILE A 167 -1.52 0.80 19.70
N LEU A 168 -2.32 1.68 19.08
CA LEU A 168 -2.40 3.10 19.44
C LEU A 168 -2.91 3.31 20.88
N ASN A 169 -3.80 2.45 21.36
CA ASN A 169 -4.39 2.58 22.69
C ASN A 169 -3.57 1.88 23.80
N TYR A 170 -2.82 0.83 23.47
CA TYR A 170 -2.16 -0.01 24.48
C TYR A 170 -0.63 0.03 24.46
N PHE A 171 0.00 0.59 23.44
CA PHE A 171 1.45 0.57 23.26
C PHE A 171 2.03 1.96 23.01
N SER A 172 3.35 2.08 23.07
CA SER A 172 4.05 3.34 22.80
C SER A 172 3.99 3.73 21.33
N ILE A 173 4.11 5.04 21.05
CA ILE A 173 4.13 5.60 19.70
C ILE A 173 5.22 4.95 18.84
N LYS A 174 6.37 4.61 19.44
CA LYS A 174 7.45 3.90 18.75
C LYS A 174 7.03 2.52 18.24
N VAL A 175 6.34 1.73 19.07
CA VAL A 175 5.82 0.41 18.67
C VAL A 175 4.79 0.56 17.56
N TYR A 176 3.88 1.53 17.70
CA TYR A 176 2.92 1.87 16.65
C TYR A 176 3.61 2.18 15.33
N TYR A 177 4.58 3.08 15.34
CA TYR A 177 5.26 3.56 14.14
C TYR A 177 6.05 2.45 13.45
N THR A 178 6.75 1.60 14.22
CA THR A 178 7.48 0.45 13.69
C THR A 178 6.54 -0.56 13.05
N ILE A 179 5.47 -0.96 13.73
CA ILE A 179 4.53 -1.96 13.22
C ILE A 179 3.82 -1.41 11.98
N SER A 180 3.33 -0.16 12.05
CA SER A 180 2.67 0.54 10.95
C SER A 180 3.52 0.58 9.66
N ASN A 181 4.82 0.91 9.78
CA ASN A 181 5.72 0.96 8.62
C ASN A 181 6.13 -0.41 8.07
N ILE A 182 6.29 -1.42 8.94
CA ILE A 182 6.58 -2.80 8.49
C ILE A 182 5.39 -3.34 7.69
N TYR A 183 4.17 -3.12 8.18
CA TYR A 183 2.97 -3.57 7.50
C TYR A 183 2.85 -2.94 6.11
N SER A 184 2.95 -1.61 6.00
CA SER A 184 2.83 -0.92 4.72
C SER A 184 3.95 -1.28 3.74
N GLY A 185 5.19 -1.36 4.23
CA GLY A 185 6.35 -1.61 3.38
C GLY A 185 6.47 -3.05 2.87
N ILE A 186 6.04 -4.05 3.65
CA ILE A 186 6.26 -5.47 3.32
C ILE A 186 4.98 -6.17 2.88
N SER A 187 3.84 -5.87 3.53
CA SER A 187 2.61 -6.65 3.32
C SER A 187 1.98 -6.34 1.96
N ILE A 188 2.00 -5.09 1.51
CA ILE A 188 1.39 -4.67 0.24
C ILE A 188 2.05 -5.38 -0.96
N PRO A 189 3.39 -5.36 -1.14
CA PRO A 189 4.03 -6.09 -2.25
C PRO A 189 3.76 -7.60 -2.23
N LEU A 190 3.80 -8.22 -1.05
CA LEU A 190 3.49 -9.65 -0.89
C LEU A 190 2.06 -9.97 -1.30
N PHE A 191 1.12 -9.12 -0.92
CA PHE A 191 -0.29 -9.33 -1.20
C PHE A 191 -0.63 -9.11 -2.68
N ILE A 192 0.04 -8.18 -3.36
CA ILE A 192 -0.01 -8.04 -4.82
C ILE A 192 0.50 -9.32 -5.50
N ALA A 193 1.66 -9.85 -5.08
CA ALA A 193 2.20 -11.08 -5.64
C ALA A 193 1.26 -12.28 -5.44
N ALA A 194 0.71 -12.42 -4.23
CA ALA A 194 -0.27 -13.46 -3.91
C ALA A 194 -1.55 -13.34 -4.75
N SER A 195 -2.04 -12.12 -4.99
CA SER A 195 -3.23 -11.86 -5.82
C SER A 195 -3.03 -12.36 -7.26
N ILE A 196 -1.85 -12.10 -7.84
CA ILE A 196 -1.52 -12.53 -9.21
C ILE A 196 -1.41 -14.05 -9.30
N ILE A 197 -0.76 -14.69 -8.31
CA ILE A 197 -0.60 -16.15 -8.25
C ILE A 197 -1.97 -16.84 -8.09
N PHE A 198 -2.78 -16.34 -7.15
CA PHE A 198 -4.10 -16.90 -6.87
C PHE A 198 -5.04 -16.81 -8.08
N SER A 199 -5.09 -15.66 -8.75
CA SER A 199 -5.94 -15.49 -9.95
C SER A 199 -5.58 -16.51 -11.04
N LYS A 200 -4.28 -16.75 -11.26
CA LYS A 200 -3.82 -17.76 -12.22
C LYS A 200 -4.20 -19.18 -11.81
N TRP A 201 -3.98 -19.56 -10.55
CA TRP A 201 -4.31 -20.89 -10.05
C TRP A 201 -5.82 -21.17 -10.09
N TYR A 202 -6.64 -20.19 -9.73
CA TYR A 202 -8.10 -20.31 -9.73
C TYR A 202 -8.69 -20.44 -11.13
N LEU A 203 -8.00 -19.93 -12.16
CA LEU A 203 -8.42 -20.09 -13.55
C LEU A 203 -8.17 -21.51 -14.10
N THR A 204 -7.18 -22.23 -13.57
CA THR A 204 -6.80 -23.57 -14.06
C THR A 204 -7.49 -24.71 -13.32
N HIS A 205 -8.28 -24.42 -12.28
CA HIS A 205 -9.03 -25.40 -11.47
C HIS A 205 -10.52 -25.00 -11.47
#